data_AF-A0A7S3B0H7-F1
#
_entry.id   AF-A0A7S3B0H7-F1
#
_cell.length_a   1.000
_cell.length_b   1.000
_cell.length_c   1.000
_cell.angle_alpha   90.00
_cell.angle_beta   90.00
_cell.angle_gamma   90.00
#
_symmetry.space_group_name_H-M   'P 1'
#
loop_
_entity.id
_entity.type
_entity.pdbx_description
1 polymer ?
#
loop_
_entity_poly.entity_id
_entity_poly.type
_entity_poly.pdbx_seq_one_letter_code
_entity_poly.pdbx_strand_id
1 'polypeptide(L)'
;PSCRSDRRCCTGNPESTMLSLIGVVPLGVPGVLRVRGNYYHVRTNSLDCGSTNLCGVLTLETGLGSGYYQHPAPGVHGLWPETGSYGTSACVAPSVSTANPTTLFSCYEDPSADPAHQLEFEQHEWAKHGACAGVKDATDFFTQVCALSR
;
A
#
# COMPACT_ATOMS: atom_id res chain seq x y z
N PRO A 1 1.57 14.15 -27.39
CA PRO A 1 0.14 13.84 -27.64
C PRO A 1 -0.04 12.75 -28.72
N SER A 2 -0.31 11.51 -28.30
CA SER A 2 -1.14 10.54 -29.02
C SER A 2 -1.26 9.25 -28.20
N CYS A 3 -2.38 9.06 -27.50
CA CYS A 3 -2.76 7.76 -26.94
C CYS A 3 -3.63 7.02 -27.96
N ARG A 4 -3.22 5.82 -28.39
CA ARG A 4 -4.09 4.89 -29.12
C ARG A 4 -4.73 3.93 -28.12
N SER A 5 -6.05 3.85 -28.23
CA SER A 5 -6.98 2.77 -27.85
C SER A 5 -6.44 1.64 -26.96
N ASP A 6 -7.08 1.48 -25.80
CA ASP A 6 -7.13 0.30 -24.90
C ASP A 6 -6.35 0.29 -23.57
N ARG A 7 -5.64 1.35 -23.19
CA ARG A 7 -5.28 1.57 -21.77
C ARG A 7 -5.41 3.04 -21.43
N ARG A 8 -6.52 3.40 -20.79
CA ARG A 8 -6.73 4.76 -20.28
C ARG A 8 -5.68 5.03 -19.20
N CYS A 9 -4.77 5.93 -19.53
CA CYS A 9 -3.75 6.48 -18.67
C CYS A 9 -4.33 6.85 -17.30
N CYS A 10 -3.69 6.38 -16.24
CA CYS A 10 -3.78 7.02 -14.94
C CYS A 10 -3.39 8.49 -15.15
N THR A 11 -4.35 9.40 -15.14
CA THR A 11 -4.07 10.84 -15.13
C THR A 11 -3.62 11.20 -13.72
N GLY A 12 -2.42 10.76 -13.35
CA GLY A 12 -1.63 11.40 -12.31
C GLY A 12 -1.11 12.72 -12.87
N ASN A 13 -1.17 13.76 -12.07
CA ASN A 13 -0.52 15.03 -12.37
C ASN A 13 0.99 14.72 -12.57
N PRO A 14 1.69 15.24 -13.58
CA PRO A 14 3.12 14.97 -13.79
C PRO A 14 4.03 15.49 -12.65
N GLU A 15 3.47 16.17 -11.65
CA GLU A 15 4.11 16.61 -10.40
C GLU A 15 3.81 15.67 -9.22
N SER A 16 3.04 14.60 -9.41
CA SER A 16 2.70 13.67 -8.32
C SER A 16 3.88 12.76 -8.02
N THR A 17 4.54 13.03 -6.90
CA THR A 17 5.56 12.17 -6.28
C THR A 17 5.08 10.73 -6.06
N MET A 18 3.76 10.55 -5.92
CA MET A 18 3.09 9.33 -5.51
C MET A 18 2.09 8.86 -6.58
N LEU A 19 2.10 7.56 -6.87
CA LEU A 19 1.10 6.88 -7.69
C LEU A 19 0.28 5.94 -6.79
N SER A 20 -1.00 6.26 -6.59
CA SER A 20 -1.91 5.38 -5.84
C SER A 20 -2.63 4.41 -6.77
N LEU A 21 -2.42 3.10 -6.57
CA LEU A 21 -3.24 2.06 -7.16
C LEU A 21 -4.39 1.74 -6.20
N ILE A 22 -5.57 2.25 -6.52
CA ILE A 22 -6.80 1.94 -5.79
C ILE A 22 -7.29 0.57 -6.28
N GLY A 23 -6.96 -0.47 -5.52
CA GLY A 23 -7.44 -1.83 -5.74
C GLY A 23 -8.04 -2.36 -4.45
N VAL A 24 -9.27 -2.88 -4.49
CA VAL A 24 -9.85 -3.58 -3.34
C VAL A 24 -9.05 -4.87 -3.14
N VAL A 25 -8.13 -4.87 -2.17
CA VAL A 25 -7.37 -6.07 -1.76
C VAL A 25 -8.11 -6.70 -0.58
N PRO A 26 -8.73 -7.89 -0.74
CA PRO A 26 -9.21 -8.64 0.41
C PRO A 26 -8.00 -9.11 1.23
N LEU A 27 -7.76 -8.47 2.37
CA LEU A 27 -6.69 -8.83 3.30
C LEU A 27 -7.17 -9.94 4.26
N GLY A 28 -6.26 -10.81 4.71
CA GLY A 28 -6.54 -11.80 5.76
C GLY A 28 -7.15 -13.14 5.32
N VAL A 29 -7.12 -13.50 4.03
CA VAL A 29 -7.49 -14.85 3.55
C VAL A 29 -6.29 -15.49 2.86
N PRO A 30 -5.83 -16.70 3.26
CA PRO A 30 -4.82 -17.42 2.50
C PRO A 30 -5.36 -17.71 1.08
N GLY A 31 -4.78 -17.08 0.06
CA GLY A 31 -4.83 -17.61 -1.31
C GLY A 31 -5.89 -17.08 -2.29
N VAL A 32 -6.60 -15.97 -2.08
CA VAL A 32 -7.41 -15.36 -3.17
C VAL A 32 -7.36 -13.83 -3.16
N LEU A 33 -6.50 -13.29 -4.03
CA LEU A 33 -6.54 -11.89 -4.47
C LEU A 33 -7.70 -11.70 -5.46
N ARG A 34 -8.63 -10.79 -5.17
CA ARG A 34 -9.60 -10.26 -6.14
C ARG A 34 -9.43 -8.76 -6.29
N VAL A 35 -8.46 -8.34 -7.09
CA VAL A 35 -8.42 -6.96 -7.60
C VAL A 35 -9.59 -6.80 -8.59
N ARG A 36 -10.72 -6.27 -8.12
CA ARG A 36 -11.78 -5.77 -9.01
C ARG A 36 -11.52 -4.29 -9.26
N GLY A 37 -10.97 -3.98 -10.43
CA GLY A 37 -10.83 -2.61 -10.91
C GLY A 37 -12.21 -2.01 -11.24
N ASN A 38 -12.88 -1.47 -10.23
CA ASN A 38 -14.01 -0.57 -10.42
C ASN A 38 -13.52 0.84 -10.08
N TYR A 39 -13.57 1.75 -11.05
CA TYR A 39 -13.36 3.17 -10.82
C TYR A 39 -14.49 3.67 -9.92
N TYR A 40 -14.21 3.90 -8.64
CA TYR A 40 -15.16 4.53 -7.74
C TYR A 40 -15.15 6.04 -7.96
N HIS A 41 -16.34 6.61 -8.19
CA HIS A 41 -16.53 8.06 -8.15
C HIS A 41 -16.34 8.53 -6.69
N VAL A 42 -15.18 9.08 -6.39
CA VAL A 42 -14.86 9.73 -5.11
C VAL A 42 -15.77 10.95 -4.96
N ARG A 43 -16.89 10.82 -4.24
CA ARG A 43 -17.70 11.96 -3.77
C ARG A 43 -17.35 12.37 -2.33
N THR A 44 -16.48 11.61 -1.68
CA THR A 44 -16.04 11.72 -0.28
C THR A 44 -14.57 11.26 -0.19
N ASN A 45 -13.76 11.84 0.70
CA ASN A 45 -12.36 11.44 0.94
C ASN A 45 -12.21 10.05 1.62
N SER A 46 -13.14 9.13 1.37
CA SER A 46 -13.27 7.86 2.06
C SER A 46 -13.58 6.73 1.06
N LEU A 47 -12.85 5.60 1.15
CA LEU A 47 -13.01 4.43 0.29
C LEU A 47 -14.10 3.48 0.81
N ASP A 48 -15.07 3.16 -0.06
CA ASP A 48 -16.08 2.14 0.23
C ASP A 48 -15.58 0.74 -0.17
N CYS A 49 -15.32 -0.11 0.82
CA CYS A 49 -14.91 -1.50 0.66
C CYS A 49 -16.04 -2.46 0.28
N GLY A 50 -17.30 -2.00 0.23
CA GLY A 50 -18.47 -2.81 -0.07
C GLY A 50 -18.67 -3.94 0.94
N SER A 51 -18.80 -5.18 0.47
CA SER A 51 -19.06 -6.34 1.32
C SER A 51 -17.80 -7.01 1.90
N THR A 52 -16.61 -6.48 1.59
CA THR A 52 -15.35 -7.08 2.08
C THR A 52 -15.00 -6.49 3.44
N ASN A 53 -14.58 -7.34 4.39
CA ASN A 53 -14.19 -6.89 5.73
C ASN A 53 -12.97 -5.95 5.72
N LEU A 54 -12.05 -6.16 4.78
CA LEU A 54 -10.81 -5.40 4.63
C LEU A 54 -10.60 -4.98 3.18
N CYS A 55 -10.36 -3.69 2.96
CA CYS A 55 -9.79 -3.19 1.73
C CYS A 55 -8.84 -2.03 1.99
N GLY A 56 -7.99 -1.71 1.02
CA GLY A 56 -6.96 -0.70 1.20
C GLY A 56 -6.42 -0.16 -0.12
N VAL A 57 -5.47 0.74 -0.02
CA VAL A 57 -4.76 1.33 -1.15
C VAL A 57 -3.29 0.90 -1.11
N LEU A 58 -2.79 0.40 -2.24
CA LEU A 58 -1.35 0.24 -2.45
C LEU A 58 -0.80 1.54 -3.03
N THR A 59 0.11 2.15 -2.30
CA THR A 59 0.74 3.41 -2.67
C THR A 59 2.18 3.14 -3.12
N LEU A 60 2.49 3.60 -4.33
CA LEU A 60 3.82 3.52 -4.91
C LEU A 60 4.41 4.92 -5.04
N GLU A 61 5.71 5.02 -4.80
CA GLU A 61 6.48 6.24 -5.02
C GLU A 61 7.06 6.20 -6.42
N THR A 62 7.01 7.33 -7.12
CA THR A 62 7.60 7.43 -8.47
C THR A 62 9.12 7.61 -8.43
N GLY A 63 9.66 8.10 -7.31
CA GLY A 63 11.06 8.51 -7.16
C GLY A 63 11.38 9.91 -7.69
N LEU A 64 10.39 10.61 -8.26
CA LEU A 64 10.56 11.97 -8.80
C LEU A 64 10.40 13.07 -7.74
N GLY A 65 10.30 12.68 -6.47
CA GLY A 65 10.17 13.62 -5.36
C GLY A 65 11.49 14.29 -4.96
N SER A 66 11.50 14.82 -3.74
CA SER A 66 12.68 15.40 -3.10
C SER A 66 12.95 14.72 -1.76
N GLY A 67 14.20 14.73 -1.31
CA GLY A 67 14.57 14.12 -0.03
C GLY A 67 14.36 12.60 -0.08
N TYR A 68 13.72 12.03 0.94
CA TYR A 68 13.45 10.59 1.02
C TYR A 68 12.55 10.04 -0.10
N TYR A 69 11.84 10.91 -0.81
CA TYR A 69 10.99 10.54 -1.94
C TYR A 69 11.71 10.57 -3.29
N GLN A 70 13.02 10.87 -3.27
CA GLN A 70 13.85 10.95 -4.46
C GLN A 70 14.74 9.72 -4.56
N HIS A 71 14.40 8.82 -5.48
CA HIS A 71 15.13 7.58 -5.69
C HIS A 71 15.12 7.19 -7.18
N PRO A 72 16.09 6.37 -7.64
CA PRO A 72 16.31 6.13 -9.07
C PRO A 72 15.23 5.27 -9.75
N ALA A 73 14.36 4.59 -8.98
CA ALA A 73 13.35 3.68 -9.52
C ALA A 73 12.11 3.68 -8.63
N PRO A 74 10.89 3.51 -9.19
CA PRO A 74 9.67 3.47 -8.38
C PRO A 74 9.74 2.42 -7.27
N GLY A 75 9.24 2.80 -6.09
CA GLY A 75 9.30 1.99 -4.87
C GLY A 75 7.95 1.86 -4.20
N VAL A 76 7.83 0.95 -3.23
CA VAL A 76 6.66 0.87 -2.38
C VAL A 76 6.71 1.99 -1.35
N HIS A 77 5.62 2.74 -1.22
CA HIS A 77 5.42 3.56 -0.04
C HIS A 77 4.71 2.77 1.06
N GLY A 78 3.57 2.15 0.73
CA GLY A 78 2.67 1.63 1.75
C GLY A 78 1.50 0.82 1.21
N LEU A 79 0.96 -0.07 2.05
CA LEU A 79 -0.36 -0.66 1.86
C LEU A 79 -1.24 -0.26 3.03
N TRP A 80 -2.28 0.51 2.75
CA TRP A 80 -3.05 1.21 3.77
C TRP A 80 -4.49 0.68 3.80
N PRO A 81 -4.87 -0.11 4.82
CA PRO A 81 -6.27 -0.42 5.06
C PRO A 81 -7.05 0.88 5.28
N GLU A 82 -8.08 1.10 4.47
CA GLU A 82 -8.87 2.33 4.51
C GLU A 82 -9.91 2.23 5.63
N THR A 83 -9.43 2.40 6.87
CA THR A 83 -10.21 2.29 8.10
C THR A 83 -10.63 3.66 8.63
N GLY A 84 -11.69 3.71 9.45
CA GLY A 84 -12.11 4.92 10.15
C GLY A 84 -12.48 6.05 9.20
N SER A 85 -11.79 7.20 9.29
CA SER A 85 -12.04 8.35 8.41
C SER A 85 -11.63 8.12 6.96
N TYR A 86 -10.83 7.10 6.68
CA TYR A 86 -10.29 6.80 5.35
C TYR A 86 -11.17 5.83 4.57
N GLY A 87 -12.04 5.05 5.22
CA GLY A 87 -12.90 4.11 4.51
C GLY A 87 -13.80 3.26 5.40
N THR A 88 -14.55 2.36 4.77
CA THR A 88 -15.49 1.46 5.45
C THR A 88 -14.85 0.13 5.90
N SER A 89 -13.53 -0.01 5.76
CA SER A 89 -12.79 -1.18 6.23
C SER A 89 -12.85 -1.29 7.75
N ALA A 90 -12.99 -2.51 8.27
CA ALA A 90 -12.73 -2.77 9.69
C ALA A 90 -11.22 -2.69 9.97
N CYS A 91 -10.84 -2.30 11.18
CA CYS A 91 -9.49 -2.57 11.68
C CYS A 91 -9.46 -3.98 12.27
N VAL A 92 -8.73 -4.90 11.64
CA VAL A 92 -8.60 -6.28 12.10
C VAL A 92 -7.18 -6.50 12.61
N ALA A 93 -7.06 -6.79 13.91
CA ALA A 93 -5.76 -6.97 14.56
C ALA A 93 -5.02 -8.23 14.04
N PRO A 94 -3.69 -8.26 14.15
CA PRO A 94 -2.90 -9.43 13.77
C PRO A 94 -3.26 -10.65 14.61
N SER A 95 -3.34 -11.82 13.97
CA SER A 95 -3.78 -13.06 14.65
C SER A 95 -2.69 -13.77 15.44
N VAL A 96 -1.41 -13.48 15.20
CA VAL A 96 -0.26 -14.16 15.83
C VAL A 96 0.58 -13.19 16.66
N SER A 97 0.96 -12.04 16.12
CA SER A 97 1.86 -11.10 16.82
C SER A 97 1.62 -9.65 16.39
N THR A 98 1.69 -8.74 17.35
CA THR A 98 1.69 -7.28 17.13
C THR A 98 3.09 -6.67 17.14
N ALA A 99 4.14 -7.48 17.35
CA ALA A 99 5.51 -7.00 17.45
C ALA A 99 5.98 -6.34 16.15
N ASN A 100 6.80 -5.29 16.30
CA ASN A 100 7.41 -4.59 15.19
C ASN A 100 8.36 -5.52 14.39
N PRO A 101 8.51 -5.29 13.07
CA PRO A 101 9.55 -5.94 12.30
C PRO A 101 10.94 -5.54 12.80
N THR A 102 11.87 -6.50 12.71
CA THR A 102 13.29 -6.32 13.09
C THR A 102 14.24 -6.54 11.91
N THR A 103 13.69 -6.81 10.72
CA THR A 103 14.42 -7.09 9.48
C THR A 103 13.78 -6.30 8.35
N LEU A 104 14.59 -5.84 7.40
CA LEU A 104 14.15 -5.11 6.22
C LEU A 104 13.47 -6.04 5.20
N PHE A 105 12.51 -5.50 4.45
CA PHE A 105 11.82 -6.21 3.37
C PHE A 105 12.20 -5.65 2.00
N SER A 106 12.72 -6.52 1.12
CA SER A 106 13.31 -6.13 -0.18
C SER A 106 12.46 -5.24 -1.10
N CYS A 107 11.13 -5.25 -1.01
CA CYS A 107 10.29 -4.38 -1.85
C CYS A 107 10.21 -2.92 -1.36
N TYR A 108 10.64 -2.67 -0.13
CA TYR A 108 10.80 -1.35 0.47
C TYR A 108 12.25 -0.85 0.39
N GLU A 109 13.17 -1.70 -0.07
CA GLU A 109 14.60 -1.39 -0.08
C GLU A 109 14.91 -0.24 -1.06
N ASP A 110 15.29 0.90 -0.50
CA ASP A 110 15.90 2.00 -1.25
C ASP A 110 17.43 1.91 -1.08
N PRO A 111 18.20 1.66 -2.16
CA PRO A 111 19.66 1.56 -2.09
C PRO A 111 20.35 2.88 -1.70
N SER A 112 19.62 3.99 -1.69
CA SER A 112 20.11 5.30 -1.26
C SER A 112 19.79 5.62 0.20
N ALA A 113 18.94 4.83 0.85
CA ALA A 113 18.52 5.03 2.24
C ALA A 113 19.45 4.32 3.25
N ASP A 114 19.56 4.91 4.44
CA ASP A 114 20.22 4.26 5.58
C ASP A 114 19.37 3.07 6.10
N PRO A 115 19.96 1.88 6.36
CA PRO A 115 19.19 0.71 6.80
C PRO A 115 18.42 0.90 8.10
N ALA A 116 18.91 1.71 9.06
CA ALA A 116 18.18 1.95 10.29
C ALA A 116 16.96 2.85 10.02
N HIS A 117 17.13 3.87 9.17
CA HIS A 117 16.01 4.69 8.72
C HIS A 117 14.96 3.88 7.94
N GLN A 118 15.39 2.97 7.09
CA GLN A 118 14.48 2.07 6.36
C GLN A 118 13.67 1.19 7.33
N LEU A 119 14.32 0.67 8.37
CA LEU A 119 13.63 -0.14 9.38
C LEU A 119 12.62 0.70 10.18
N GLU A 120 12.97 1.94 10.52
CA GLU A 120 12.04 2.88 11.17
C GLU A 120 10.81 3.15 10.29
N PHE A 121 11.00 3.29 8.98
CA PHE A 121 9.91 3.47 8.03
C PHE A 121 9.00 2.23 7.94
N GLU A 122 9.57 1.03 7.84
CA GLU A 122 8.78 -0.20 7.87
C GLU A 122 8.04 -0.37 9.21
N GLN A 123 8.66 -0.01 10.34
CA GLN A 123 7.99 0.00 11.64
C GLN A 123 6.83 1.01 11.69
N HIS A 124 6.98 2.17 11.04
CA HIS A 124 5.89 3.14 10.87
C HIS A 124 4.72 2.52 10.09
N GLU A 125 5.01 1.94 8.92
CA GLU A 125 3.99 1.32 8.07
C GLU A 125 3.26 0.19 8.80
N TRP A 126 3.99 -0.63 9.56
CA TRP A 126 3.39 -1.66 10.41
C TRP A 126 2.47 -1.07 11.48
N ALA A 127 2.99 -0.14 12.29
CA ALA A 127 2.25 0.41 13.43
C ALA A 127 1.00 1.20 13.00
N LYS A 128 1.07 1.90 11.87
CA LYS A 128 -0.03 2.73 11.35
C LYS A 128 -1.03 1.97 10.50
N HIS A 129 -0.57 1.01 9.71
CA HIS A 129 -1.38 0.39 8.65
C HIS A 129 -1.46 -1.12 8.81
N GLY A 130 -0.32 -1.80 8.94
CA GLY A 130 -0.27 -3.26 9.04
C GLY A 130 -0.99 -3.84 10.26
N ALA A 131 -0.98 -3.14 11.39
CA ALA A 131 -1.67 -3.55 12.62
C ALA A 131 -3.20 -3.61 12.49
N CYS A 132 -3.78 -3.07 11.42
CA CYS A 132 -5.21 -3.16 11.10
C CYS A 132 -5.50 -4.03 9.86
N ALA A 133 -4.50 -4.68 9.28
CA ALA A 133 -4.59 -5.35 8.00
C ALA A 133 -5.11 -6.81 8.06
N GLY A 134 -5.48 -7.32 9.24
CA GLY A 134 -6.00 -8.69 9.40
C GLY A 134 -5.01 -9.80 9.01
N VAL A 135 -3.72 -9.51 9.10
CA VAL A 135 -2.61 -10.43 8.80
C VAL A 135 -2.25 -11.30 10.01
N LYS A 136 -1.27 -12.19 9.87
CA LYS A 136 -0.73 -12.95 11.02
C LYS A 136 0.17 -12.09 11.90
N ASP A 137 1.13 -11.42 11.29
CA ASP A 137 2.19 -10.64 11.92
C ASP A 137 2.80 -9.68 10.88
N ALA A 138 3.82 -8.91 11.28
CA ALA A 138 4.50 -7.97 10.38
C ALA A 138 5.12 -8.66 9.16
N THR A 139 5.71 -9.85 9.31
CA THR A 139 6.32 -10.60 8.20
C THR A 139 5.29 -10.98 7.15
N ASP A 140 4.12 -11.45 7.57
CA ASP A 140 3.00 -11.76 6.66
C ASP A 140 2.50 -10.50 5.94
N PHE A 141 2.36 -9.37 6.66
CA PHE A 141 2.00 -8.08 6.05
C PHE A 141 2.98 -7.67 4.94
N PHE A 142 4.26 -7.52 5.25
CA PHE A 142 5.24 -7.06 4.26
C PHE A 142 5.44 -8.05 3.12
N THR A 143 5.32 -9.37 3.38
CA THR A 143 5.33 -10.38 2.32
C THR A 143 4.19 -10.17 1.33
N GLN A 144 2.98 -9.89 1.82
CA GLN A 144 1.83 -9.58 0.96
C GLN A 144 2.01 -8.27 0.21
N VAL A 145 2.54 -7.22 0.84
CA VAL A 145 2.85 -5.95 0.16
C VAL A 145 3.83 -6.19 -0.98
N CYS A 146 4.93 -6.90 -0.72
CA CYS A 146 5.94 -7.22 -1.73
C CYS A 146 5.40 -8.09 -2.88
N ALA A 147 4.37 -8.90 -2.64
CA ALA A 147 3.72 -9.69 -3.68
C ALA A 147 2.79 -8.82 -4.56
N LEU A 148 2.21 -7.75 -4.00
CA LEU A 148 1.29 -6.84 -4.71
C LEU A 148 2.03 -5.76 -5.51
N SER A 149 3.26 -5.43 -5.14
CA SER A 149 4.02 -4.33 -5.74
C SER A 149 4.89 -4.72 -6.94
N ARG A 150 4.79 -5.97 -7.41
CA ARG A 150 5.60 -6.53 -8.51
C ARG A 150 4.79 -6.71 -9.79
#